data_AF-A0A7S4W3I1-F1
#
_entry.id   AF-A0A7S4W3I1-F1
#
_cell.length_a   1.000
_cell.length_b   1.000
_cell.length_c   1.000
_cell.angle_alpha   90.00
_cell.angle_beta   90.00
_cell.angle_gamma   90.00
#
_symmetry.space_group_name_H-M   'P 1'
#
loop_
_entity.id
_entity.type
_entity.pdbx_description
1 polymer ?
#
loop_
_entity_poly.entity_id
_entity_poly.type
_entity_poly.pdbx_seq_one_letter_code
_entity_poly.pdbx_strand_id
1 'polypeptide(L)'
;MIHLTCLAEPMKEHEFGLQKQTESEGGVCFPAPPVIEQVHASPDLLYIGSHSTSASDPADDGSSSQASPPTCLLRSSGWPRQPQLPGAGLPPGVTARSECMSYLAEIAAEAMKRAAKDAHIHHHRERRGWAVIARVSADELAHLAEPLTTARREVLHHIRALSGIVPLRYREKTQGFCISIGFVENKYQACWDATKTGQCCRGQTCRWEHPRNIRHLFVVMKLASSGASLQGGEGRQESEEAEVTG
;
A
#
# COMPACT_ATOMS: atom_id res chain seq x y z
N MET A 1 -9.04 -38.37 4.33
CA MET A 1 -7.59 -38.37 4.05
C MET A 1 -7.45 -38.17 2.54
N ILE A 2 -7.37 -36.92 2.09
CA ILE A 2 -7.38 -36.56 0.66
C ILE A 2 -5.96 -36.12 0.31
N HIS A 3 -5.27 -36.92 -0.49
CA HIS A 3 -3.97 -36.58 -1.07
C HIS A 3 -4.19 -35.60 -2.22
N LEU A 4 -3.68 -34.38 -2.10
CA LEU A 4 -3.55 -33.42 -3.19
C LEU A 4 -2.10 -33.47 -3.69
N THR A 5 -1.87 -34.22 -4.76
CA THR A 5 -0.63 -34.22 -5.53
C THR A 5 -0.67 -33.09 -6.54
N CYS A 6 0.14 -32.05 -6.35
CA CYS A 6 0.43 -31.06 -7.39
C CYS A 6 1.43 -31.67 -8.39
N LEU A 7 0.96 -31.98 -9.60
CA LEU A 7 1.82 -32.23 -10.75
C LEU A 7 2.15 -30.88 -11.40
N ALA A 8 3.43 -30.51 -11.35
CA ALA A 8 3.98 -29.42 -12.14
C ALA A 8 4.33 -29.96 -13.54
N GLU A 9 3.68 -29.43 -14.57
CA GLU A 9 4.10 -29.66 -15.96
C GLU A 9 5.09 -28.57 -16.40
N PRO A 10 6.20 -28.92 -17.07
CA PRO A 10 7.16 -27.95 -17.57
C PRO A 10 6.63 -27.25 -18.83
N MET A 11 6.55 -25.91 -18.78
CA MET A 11 6.27 -25.10 -19.97
C MET A 11 7.43 -25.18 -20.95
N LYS A 12 7.12 -25.56 -22.19
CA LYS A 12 8.04 -25.62 -23.33
C LYS A 12 8.50 -24.22 -23.70
N GLU A 13 9.81 -24.08 -23.86
CA GLU A 13 10.48 -22.90 -24.41
C GLU A 13 9.98 -22.67 -25.84
N HIS A 14 9.39 -21.51 -26.08
CA HIS A 14 9.01 -21.06 -27.41
C HIS A 14 10.10 -20.08 -27.88
N GLU A 15 10.93 -20.55 -28.82
CA GLU A 15 11.91 -19.74 -29.54
C GLU A 15 11.22 -18.52 -30.16
N PHE A 16 11.55 -17.32 -29.68
CA PHE A 16 11.29 -16.09 -30.41
C PHE A 16 12.45 -15.81 -31.34
N GLY A 17 12.19 -15.99 -32.64
CA GLY A 17 13.12 -15.63 -33.70
C GLY A 17 13.48 -14.15 -33.67
N LEU A 18 14.78 -13.87 -33.63
CA LEU A 18 15.33 -12.55 -33.93
C LEU A 18 15.01 -12.19 -35.39
N GLN A 19 14.15 -11.20 -35.58
CA GLN A 19 13.99 -10.54 -36.87
C GLN A 19 14.76 -9.23 -36.84
N LYS A 20 15.92 -9.23 -37.52
CA LYS A 20 16.74 -8.04 -37.78
C LYS A 20 15.91 -7.02 -38.56
N GLN A 21 15.66 -5.86 -37.97
CA GLN A 21 15.21 -4.68 -38.72
C GLN A 21 16.43 -3.86 -39.12
N THR A 22 16.51 -3.64 -40.42
CA THR A 22 17.48 -2.83 -41.14
C THR A 22 17.27 -1.35 -40.87
N GLU A 23 18.40 -0.65 -40.76
CA GLU A 23 18.57 0.78 -40.56
C GLU A 23 17.85 1.61 -41.64
N SER A 24 17.10 2.63 -41.23
CA SER A 24 16.80 3.78 -42.08
C SER A 24 17.14 5.06 -41.32
N GLU A 25 18.16 5.74 -41.83
CA GLU A 25 18.66 7.01 -41.31
C GLU A 25 17.63 8.11 -41.56
N GLY A 26 16.99 8.56 -40.49
CA GLY A 26 16.14 9.75 -40.47
C GLY A 26 16.60 10.66 -39.33
N GLY A 27 17.48 11.61 -39.65
CA GLY A 27 18.00 12.59 -38.69
C GLY A 27 16.88 13.51 -38.20
N VAL A 28 16.58 13.43 -36.89
CA VAL A 28 15.70 14.36 -36.19
C VAL A 28 16.54 15.11 -35.17
N CYS A 29 16.63 16.44 -35.32
CA CYS A 29 17.26 17.32 -34.35
C CYS A 29 16.47 17.29 -33.03
N PHE A 30 17.07 16.78 -31.96
CA PHE A 30 16.55 16.91 -30.61
C PHE A 30 17.03 18.24 -30.00
N PRO A 31 16.14 19.00 -29.32
CA PRO A 31 16.56 20.15 -28.53
C PRO A 31 17.35 19.70 -27.30
N ALA A 32 18.36 20.50 -26.93
CA ALA A 32 19.23 20.25 -25.78
C ALA A 32 18.41 20.09 -24.47
N PRO A 33 18.81 19.18 -23.57
CA PRO A 33 18.15 19.02 -22.28
C PRO A 33 18.40 20.26 -21.38
N PRO A 34 17.42 20.65 -20.55
CA PRO A 34 17.63 21.72 -19.58
C PRO A 34 18.63 21.28 -18.51
N VAL A 35 19.52 22.20 -18.14
CA VAL A 35 20.46 22.07 -17.03
C VAL A 35 19.66 21.91 -15.74
N ILE A 36 19.71 20.72 -15.14
CA ILE A 36 19.11 20.46 -13.82
C ILE A 36 20.10 20.93 -12.77
N GLU A 37 19.76 22.04 -12.12
CA GLU A 37 20.47 22.59 -10.96
C GLU A 37 20.36 21.61 -9.78
N GLN A 38 21.50 21.10 -9.31
CA GLN A 38 21.57 20.20 -8.16
C GLN A 38 21.25 20.97 -6.88
N VAL A 39 20.03 20.81 -6.37
CA VAL A 39 19.68 21.26 -5.02
C VAL A 39 20.17 20.22 -4.02
N HIS A 40 21.25 20.55 -3.31
CA HIS A 40 21.74 19.80 -2.15
C HIS A 40 20.66 19.80 -1.06
N ALA A 41 20.06 18.65 -0.80
CA ALA A 41 19.21 18.44 0.38
C ALA A 41 20.10 18.09 1.58
N SER A 42 20.20 19.03 2.52
CA SER A 42 20.86 18.86 3.82
C SER A 42 20.05 17.89 4.71
N PRO A 43 20.67 16.89 5.37
CA PRO A 43 19.98 16.01 6.29
C PRO A 43 20.19 16.51 7.73
N ASP A 44 19.30 17.38 8.20
CA ASP A 44 19.16 17.65 9.64
C ASP A 44 17.68 17.53 10.00
N LEU A 45 17.38 16.60 10.91
CA LEU A 45 16.47 16.81 12.05
C LEU A 45 16.38 15.50 12.85
N LEU A 46 17.31 15.38 13.79
CA LEU A 46 17.19 14.55 14.98
C LEU A 46 16.38 15.30 16.04
N TYR A 47 15.67 14.51 16.85
CA TYR A 47 15.40 14.75 18.28
C TYR A 47 14.32 15.78 18.67
N ILE A 48 13.15 15.26 19.07
CA ILE A 48 12.19 16.00 19.90
C ILE A 48 12.45 15.58 21.35
N GLY A 49 13.15 16.43 22.09
CA GLY A 49 13.28 16.38 23.54
C GLY A 49 12.21 17.23 24.20
N SER A 50 11.41 16.61 25.07
CA SER A 50 10.35 17.25 25.85
C SER A 50 10.95 17.97 27.05
N HIS A 51 10.80 19.30 27.12
CA HIS A 51 11.03 20.06 28.34
C HIS A 51 9.75 20.78 28.75
N SER A 52 9.19 20.34 29.87
CA SER A 52 8.11 20.99 30.60
C SER A 52 8.61 22.31 31.18
N THR A 53 7.97 23.42 30.82
CA THR A 53 8.04 24.66 31.59
C THR A 53 6.62 25.15 31.86
N SER A 54 6.30 25.19 33.14
CA SER A 54 5.18 25.92 33.72
C SER A 54 5.49 27.42 33.69
N ALA A 55 4.53 28.26 33.29
CA ALA A 55 4.04 29.39 34.09
C ALA A 55 3.22 30.40 33.25
N SER A 56 2.16 30.89 33.91
CA SER A 56 1.51 32.21 33.79
C SER A 56 0.41 32.37 32.75
N ASP A 57 -0.82 32.40 33.27
CA ASP A 57 -2.04 32.93 32.67
C ASP A 57 -1.92 34.45 32.42
N PRO A 58 -2.38 34.93 31.25
CA PRO A 58 -2.96 36.26 31.13
C PRO A 58 -4.43 36.19 30.70
N ALA A 59 -5.12 37.25 31.11
CA ALA A 59 -6.56 37.43 31.12
C ALA A 59 -7.27 37.29 29.77
N ASP A 60 -8.51 36.82 29.94
CA ASP A 60 -9.61 36.63 29.01
C ASP A 60 -10.03 37.95 28.34
N ASP A 61 -9.75 38.10 27.04
CA ASP A 61 -10.40 39.07 26.17
C ASP A 61 -11.26 38.33 25.15
N GLY A 62 -12.54 38.19 25.51
CA GLY A 62 -13.58 37.57 24.71
C GLY A 62 -13.84 38.30 23.40
N SER A 63 -13.21 37.82 22.33
CA SER A 63 -13.58 38.19 20.96
C SER A 63 -14.00 36.94 20.18
N SER A 64 -15.30 36.62 20.30
CA SER A 64 -15.96 35.53 19.58
C SER A 64 -16.10 35.87 18.09
N SER A 65 -15.00 35.75 17.35
CA SER A 65 -15.02 35.68 15.89
C SER A 65 -15.49 34.29 15.49
N GLN A 66 -16.79 34.18 15.19
CA GLN A 66 -17.35 33.01 14.50
C GLN A 66 -16.68 32.89 13.12
N ALA A 67 -15.61 32.11 13.05
CA ALA A 67 -15.02 31.73 11.78
C ALA A 67 -16.03 30.84 11.04
N SER A 68 -16.68 31.41 10.03
CA SER A 68 -17.56 30.68 9.12
C SER A 68 -16.82 29.44 8.59
N PRO A 69 -17.46 28.26 8.58
CA PRO A 69 -16.82 27.06 8.08
C PRO A 69 -16.36 27.27 6.63
N PRO A 70 -15.21 26.72 6.23
CA PRO A 70 -14.67 26.87 4.88
C PRO A 70 -15.73 26.42 3.87
N THR A 71 -16.19 27.36 3.05
CA THR A 71 -17.18 27.09 2.00
C THR A 71 -16.49 26.27 0.92
N CYS A 72 -16.83 24.98 0.82
CA CYS A 72 -16.36 24.12 -0.26
C CYS A 72 -16.89 24.60 -1.61
N LEU A 73 -16.11 25.39 -2.35
CA LEU A 73 -16.40 25.74 -3.73
C LEU A 73 -15.90 24.64 -4.68
N LEU A 74 -16.47 23.43 -4.60
CA LEU A 74 -16.22 22.43 -5.64
C LEU A 74 -17.24 22.60 -6.78
N ARG A 75 -16.74 22.98 -7.95
CA ARG A 75 -17.47 22.87 -9.22
C ARG A 75 -17.86 21.40 -9.43
N SER A 76 -19.15 21.12 -9.33
CA SER A 76 -19.74 19.84 -9.73
C SER A 76 -19.75 19.75 -11.26
N SER A 77 -18.61 19.44 -11.86
CA SER A 77 -18.60 18.88 -13.22
C SER A 77 -19.34 17.55 -13.15
N GLY A 78 -20.44 17.43 -13.91
CA GLY A 78 -21.22 16.20 -13.99
C GLY A 78 -20.31 15.04 -14.39
N TRP A 79 -20.11 14.08 -13.49
CA TRP A 79 -19.22 12.95 -13.75
C TRP A 79 -19.92 11.96 -14.69
N PRO A 80 -19.23 11.46 -15.74
CA PRO A 80 -19.78 10.41 -16.58
C PRO A 80 -20.03 9.16 -15.73
N ARG A 81 -21.15 8.48 -15.98
CA ARG A 81 -21.43 7.16 -15.37
C ARG A 81 -20.32 6.22 -15.77
N GLN A 82 -19.67 5.59 -14.79
CA GLN A 82 -18.63 4.62 -15.05
C GLN A 82 -19.25 3.39 -15.74
N PRO A 83 -18.60 2.82 -16.78
CA PRO A 83 -19.06 1.59 -17.42
C PRO A 83 -19.21 0.47 -16.40
N GLN A 84 -20.32 -0.27 -16.47
CA GLN A 84 -20.50 -1.45 -15.63
C GLN A 84 -19.60 -2.57 -16.16
N LEU A 85 -18.47 -2.81 -15.50
CA LEU A 85 -17.68 -4.00 -15.72
C LEU A 85 -18.39 -5.20 -15.10
N PRO A 86 -18.50 -6.34 -15.80
CA PRO A 86 -19.01 -7.58 -15.21
C PRO A 86 -18.18 -7.92 -13.98
N GLY A 87 -18.87 -8.14 -12.86
CA GLY A 87 -18.20 -8.39 -11.58
C GLY A 87 -17.44 -9.69 -11.62
N ALA A 88 -16.12 -9.64 -11.52
CA ALA A 88 -15.35 -10.79 -11.08
C ALA A 88 -15.82 -11.11 -9.66
N GLY A 89 -16.49 -12.25 -9.48
CA GLY A 89 -16.89 -12.72 -8.15
C GLY A 89 -15.64 -12.87 -7.28
N LEU A 90 -15.76 -12.50 -6.00
CA LEU A 90 -14.76 -12.85 -5.00
C LEU A 90 -14.56 -14.38 -5.04
N PRO A 91 -13.34 -14.89 -4.80
CA PRO A 91 -13.18 -16.31 -4.55
C PRO A 91 -14.11 -16.71 -3.40
N PRO A 92 -14.85 -17.84 -3.53
CA PRO A 92 -15.77 -18.29 -2.50
C PRO A 92 -15.02 -18.47 -1.18
N GLY A 93 -15.42 -17.74 -0.14
CA GLY A 93 -14.85 -17.83 1.21
C GLY A 93 -14.35 -16.51 1.80
N VAL A 94 -14.06 -15.48 1.01
CA VAL A 94 -13.65 -14.16 1.55
C VAL A 94 -14.89 -13.36 1.93
N THR A 95 -15.41 -13.59 3.12
CA THR A 95 -16.65 -12.95 3.61
C THR A 95 -16.38 -11.92 4.70
N ALA A 96 -15.22 -11.99 5.36
CA ALA A 96 -14.85 -11.04 6.40
C ALA A 96 -13.94 -9.92 5.85
N ARG A 97 -14.24 -8.67 6.22
CA ARG A 97 -13.42 -7.49 5.90
C ARG A 97 -11.93 -7.66 6.28
N SER A 98 -11.63 -8.45 7.31
CA SER A 98 -10.27 -8.77 7.73
C SER A 98 -9.52 -9.70 6.78
N GLU A 99 -10.22 -10.65 6.16
CA GLU A 99 -9.63 -11.64 5.23
C GLU A 99 -9.13 -10.95 3.96
N CYS A 100 -9.88 -9.95 3.47
CA CYS A 100 -9.44 -9.19 2.31
C CYS A 100 -8.07 -8.52 2.54
N MET A 101 -7.83 -7.94 3.71
CA MET A 101 -6.55 -7.26 3.94
C MET A 101 -5.39 -8.24 4.06
N SER A 102 -5.61 -9.44 4.63
CA SER A 102 -4.62 -10.53 4.61
C SER A 102 -4.30 -10.93 3.18
N TYR A 103 -5.34 -11.16 2.38
CA TYR A 103 -5.21 -11.50 0.97
C TYR A 103 -4.41 -10.45 0.19
N LEU A 104 -4.69 -9.15 0.35
CA LEU A 104 -3.93 -8.10 -0.32
C LEU A 104 -2.47 -8.03 0.16
N ALA A 105 -2.20 -8.32 1.42
CA ALA A 105 -0.84 -8.40 1.95
C ALA A 105 -0.08 -9.62 1.39
N GLU A 106 -0.76 -10.76 1.20
CA GLU A 106 -0.22 -11.94 0.53
C GLU A 106 0.09 -11.65 -0.95
N ILE A 107 -0.82 -11.01 -1.67
CA ILE A 107 -0.59 -10.60 -3.07
C ILE A 107 0.65 -9.68 -3.17
N ALA A 108 0.76 -8.70 -2.28
CA ALA A 108 1.94 -7.83 -2.22
C ALA A 108 3.20 -8.63 -1.93
N ALA A 109 3.16 -9.55 -0.96
CA ALA A 109 4.29 -10.40 -0.61
C ALA A 109 4.74 -11.28 -1.80
N GLU A 110 3.82 -11.99 -2.45
CA GLU A 110 4.14 -12.85 -3.60
C GLU A 110 4.64 -12.06 -4.81
N ALA A 111 4.11 -10.87 -5.06
CA ALA A 111 4.62 -9.99 -6.10
C ALA A 111 6.06 -9.52 -5.80
N MET A 112 6.36 -9.21 -4.53
CA MET A 112 7.70 -8.85 -4.10
C MET A 112 8.68 -10.03 -4.18
N LYS A 113 8.28 -11.25 -3.79
CA LYS A 113 9.11 -12.47 -3.89
C LYS A 113 9.49 -12.80 -5.34
N ARG A 114 8.56 -12.60 -6.28
CA ARG A 114 8.83 -12.83 -7.71
C ARG A 114 9.82 -11.83 -8.30
N ALA A 115 9.77 -10.59 -7.81
CA ALA A 115 10.56 -9.49 -8.34
C ALA A 115 11.96 -9.37 -7.69
N ALA A 116 12.09 -9.73 -6.41
CA ALA A 116 13.35 -9.69 -5.66
C ALA A 116 13.76 -11.11 -5.27
N LYS A 117 14.89 -11.59 -5.80
CA LYS A 117 15.29 -13.00 -5.77
C LYS A 117 15.68 -13.45 -4.36
N ASP A 118 16.37 -12.58 -3.62
CA ASP A 118 16.92 -12.90 -2.30
C ASP A 118 16.19 -12.16 -1.17
N ALA A 119 14.96 -11.73 -1.42
CA ALA A 119 14.17 -10.99 -0.45
C ALA A 119 13.57 -11.90 0.64
N HIS A 120 13.90 -11.61 1.90
CA HIS A 120 13.20 -12.20 3.03
C HIS A 120 11.94 -11.39 3.35
N ILE A 121 10.77 -11.96 3.07
CA ILE A 121 9.49 -11.25 3.18
C ILE A 121 8.75 -11.67 4.44
N HIS A 122 8.42 -10.67 5.25
CA HIS A 122 7.51 -10.82 6.37
C HIS A 122 6.25 -10.01 6.10
N HIS A 123 5.09 -10.56 6.39
CA HIS A 123 3.89 -9.74 6.60
C HIS A 123 3.42 -9.91 8.03
N HIS A 124 2.82 -8.86 8.59
CA HIS A 124 2.17 -8.96 9.87
C HIS A 124 1.00 -7.98 9.96
N ARG A 125 0.08 -8.30 10.85
CA ARG A 125 -1.10 -7.48 11.12
C ARG A 125 -0.74 -6.40 12.14
N GLU A 126 -1.06 -5.16 11.80
CA GLU A 126 -0.92 -4.00 12.68
C GLU A 126 -2.31 -3.52 13.17
N ARG A 127 -2.32 -2.61 14.15
CA ARG A 127 -3.56 -1.99 14.65
C ARG A 127 -4.36 -1.29 13.55
N ARG A 128 -3.68 -0.69 12.58
CA ARG A 128 -4.31 0.13 11.51
C ARG A 128 -4.40 -0.59 10.16
N GLY A 129 -3.95 -1.84 10.06
CA GLY A 129 -3.98 -2.60 8.83
C GLY A 129 -2.91 -3.67 8.75
N TRP A 130 -2.19 -3.74 7.64
CA TRP A 130 -1.18 -4.76 7.37
C TRP A 130 0.11 -4.13 6.89
N ALA A 131 1.23 -4.72 7.26
CA ALA A 131 2.55 -4.34 6.80
C ALA A 131 3.25 -5.53 6.16
N VAL A 132 3.73 -5.34 4.94
CA VAL A 132 4.61 -6.24 4.20
C VAL A 132 5.99 -5.62 4.21
N ILE A 133 6.94 -6.31 4.83
CA ILE A 133 8.33 -5.87 4.99
C ILE A 133 9.20 -6.86 4.21
N ALA A 134 9.78 -6.40 3.11
CA ALA A 134 10.80 -7.15 2.38
C ALA A 134 12.18 -6.70 2.85
N ARG A 135 13.01 -7.64 3.32
CA ARG A 135 14.41 -7.41 3.64
C ARG A 135 15.27 -7.90 2.48
N VAL A 136 16.04 -7.01 1.88
CA VAL A 136 16.82 -7.29 0.66
C VAL A 136 18.31 -6.98 0.85
N SER A 137 19.16 -7.54 0.00
CA SER A 137 20.59 -7.20 0.00
C SER A 137 20.83 -5.73 -0.40
N ALA A 138 22.04 -5.22 -0.17
CA ALA A 138 22.40 -3.87 -0.60
C ALA A 138 22.35 -3.71 -2.14
N ASP A 139 22.74 -4.75 -2.87
CA ASP A 139 22.73 -4.75 -4.34
C ASP A 139 21.30 -4.69 -4.90
N GLU A 140 20.37 -5.46 -4.29
CA GLU A 140 18.95 -5.42 -4.66
C GLU A 140 18.29 -4.08 -4.30
N LEU A 141 18.80 -3.38 -3.27
CA LEU A 141 18.32 -2.05 -2.90
C LEU A 141 18.65 -0.99 -3.96
N ALA A 142 19.61 -1.22 -4.86
CA ALA A 142 19.81 -0.33 -6.00
C ALA A 142 18.65 -0.44 -7.02
N HIS A 143 17.91 -1.55 -6.99
CA HIS A 143 16.86 -1.90 -7.94
C HIS A 143 15.45 -1.87 -7.31
N LEU A 144 15.25 -1.14 -6.21
CA LEU A 144 13.98 -1.00 -5.47
C LEU A 144 12.75 -0.72 -6.33
N ALA A 145 12.92 0.05 -7.40
CA ALA A 145 11.81 0.58 -8.18
C ALA A 145 10.99 -0.53 -8.87
N GLU A 146 11.63 -1.59 -9.32
CA GLU A 146 10.95 -2.67 -10.05
C GLU A 146 10.07 -3.51 -9.12
N PRO A 147 10.56 -4.08 -7.99
CA PRO A 147 9.72 -4.86 -7.10
C PRO A 147 8.55 -4.07 -6.51
N LEU A 148 8.79 -2.81 -6.12
CA LEU A 148 7.73 -1.94 -5.60
C LEU A 148 6.68 -1.61 -6.65
N THR A 149 7.09 -1.38 -7.90
CA THR A 149 6.16 -1.13 -9.02
C THR A 149 5.34 -2.36 -9.34
N THR A 150 5.97 -3.53 -9.38
CA THR A 150 5.31 -4.81 -9.60
C THR A 150 4.30 -5.11 -8.49
N ALA A 151 4.70 -5.02 -7.21
CA ALA A 151 3.79 -5.21 -6.07
C ALA A 151 2.62 -4.24 -6.08
N ARG A 152 2.87 -2.96 -6.37
CA ARG A 152 1.81 -1.95 -6.50
C ARG A 152 0.80 -2.31 -7.59
N ARG A 153 1.29 -2.69 -8.78
CA ARG A 153 0.43 -3.03 -9.93
C ARG A 153 -0.50 -4.18 -9.58
N GLU A 154 0.05 -5.26 -9.00
CA GLU A 154 -0.71 -6.44 -8.59
C GLU A 154 -1.75 -6.10 -7.52
N VAL A 155 -1.37 -5.39 -6.45
CA VAL A 155 -2.30 -5.00 -5.39
C VAL A 155 -3.45 -4.15 -5.95
N LEU A 156 -3.15 -3.14 -6.78
CA LEU A 156 -4.19 -2.29 -7.37
C LEU A 156 -5.07 -3.05 -8.36
N HIS A 157 -4.52 -4.02 -9.09
CA HIS A 157 -5.29 -4.90 -9.96
C HIS A 157 -6.31 -5.70 -9.14
N HIS A 158 -5.86 -6.34 -8.05
CA HIS A 158 -6.75 -7.10 -7.16
C HIS A 158 -7.79 -6.22 -6.47
N ILE A 159 -7.42 -5.05 -5.94
CA ILE A 159 -8.39 -4.12 -5.34
C ILE A 159 -9.54 -3.77 -6.31
N ARG A 160 -9.26 -3.60 -7.61
CA ARG A 160 -10.29 -3.30 -8.61
C ARG A 160 -11.22 -4.49 -8.89
N ALA A 161 -10.73 -5.72 -8.72
CA ALA A 161 -11.50 -6.93 -8.89
C ALA A 161 -12.39 -7.23 -7.68
N LEU A 162 -11.95 -6.87 -6.47
CA LEU A 162 -12.71 -7.10 -5.24
C LEU A 162 -13.94 -6.18 -5.17
N SER A 163 -15.11 -6.76 -4.89
CA SER A 163 -16.34 -6.00 -4.65
C SER A 163 -16.32 -5.36 -3.26
N GLY A 164 -16.89 -4.16 -3.16
CA GLY A 164 -17.07 -3.46 -1.89
C GLY A 164 -15.79 -2.84 -1.29
N ILE A 165 -14.75 -2.68 -2.11
CA ILE A 165 -13.47 -2.12 -1.70
C ILE A 165 -13.10 -0.99 -2.64
N VAL A 166 -12.66 0.12 -2.08
CA VAL A 166 -12.23 1.29 -2.83
C VAL A 166 -10.85 1.76 -2.36
N PRO A 167 -9.90 1.98 -3.28
CA PRO A 167 -8.64 2.63 -2.94
C PRO A 167 -8.92 4.11 -2.66
N LEU A 168 -8.53 4.59 -1.48
CA LEU A 168 -8.76 5.97 -1.06
C LEU A 168 -7.58 6.86 -1.40
N ARG A 169 -6.41 6.46 -0.91
CA ARG A 169 -5.18 7.25 -1.06
C ARG A 169 -4.00 6.33 -1.27
N TYR A 170 -3.14 6.75 -2.18
CA TYR A 170 -1.87 6.13 -2.45
C TYR A 170 -0.76 7.12 -2.11
N ARG A 171 0.29 6.64 -1.43
CA ARG A 171 1.46 7.45 -1.11
C ARG A 171 2.74 6.65 -1.32
N GLU A 172 3.57 7.11 -2.25
CA GLU A 172 4.95 6.64 -2.40
C GLU A 172 5.81 7.10 -1.23
N LYS A 173 6.78 6.26 -0.88
CA LYS A 173 7.83 6.53 0.10
C LYS A 173 9.16 6.10 -0.52
N THR A 174 10.26 6.65 -0.02
CA THR A 174 11.62 6.34 -0.51
C THR A 174 11.92 4.84 -0.55
N GLN A 175 11.36 4.08 0.38
CA GLN A 175 11.59 2.65 0.52
C GLN A 175 10.29 1.84 0.50
N GLY A 176 9.26 2.31 -0.21
CA GLY A 176 8.00 1.59 -0.23
C GLY A 176 6.79 2.40 -0.65
N PHE A 177 5.62 1.92 -0.28
CA PHE A 177 4.37 2.66 -0.47
C PHE A 177 3.35 2.32 0.61
N CYS A 178 2.32 3.17 0.70
CA CYS A 178 1.15 2.94 1.53
C CYS A 178 -0.10 3.12 0.69
N ILE A 179 -1.05 2.18 0.83
CA ILE A 179 -2.39 2.28 0.25
C ILE A 179 -3.40 2.33 1.39
N SER A 180 -4.25 3.35 1.39
CA SER A 180 -5.42 3.44 2.27
C SER A 180 -6.61 2.87 1.54
N ILE A 181 -7.28 1.90 2.14
CA ILE A 181 -8.35 1.12 1.55
C ILE A 181 -9.59 1.31 2.42
N GLY A 182 -10.71 1.67 1.79
CA GLY A 182 -12.00 1.81 2.45
C GLY A 182 -12.98 0.75 1.97
N PHE A 183 -13.93 0.41 2.83
CA PHE A 183 -14.98 -0.56 2.52
C PHE A 183 -16.29 0.16 2.27
N VAL A 184 -16.98 -0.24 1.21
CA VAL A 184 -18.34 0.19 0.85
C VAL A 184 -19.16 -1.07 0.58
N GLU A 185 -20.41 -1.11 1.00
CA GLU A 185 -21.30 -2.23 0.70
C GLU A 185 -21.59 -2.28 -0.80
N ASN A 186 -21.81 -1.11 -1.42
CA ASN A 186 -22.06 -1.02 -2.85
C ASN A 186 -21.14 0.00 -3.54
N LYS A 187 -20.24 -0.51 -4.38
CA LYS A 187 -19.31 0.32 -5.18
C LYS A 187 -20.02 1.37 -6.05
N TYR A 188 -21.25 1.10 -6.50
CA TYR A 188 -22.04 2.01 -7.33
C TYR A 188 -22.73 3.11 -6.54
N GLN A 189 -22.85 2.94 -5.22
CA GLN A 189 -23.34 3.97 -4.30
C GLN A 189 -22.20 4.71 -3.59
N ALA A 190 -20.95 4.35 -3.85
CA ALA A 190 -19.80 4.98 -3.20
C ALA A 190 -19.71 6.48 -3.50
N CYS A 191 -19.41 7.27 -2.46
CA CYS A 191 -19.15 8.69 -2.60
C CYS A 191 -17.75 8.92 -3.15
N TRP A 192 -17.65 9.25 -4.44
CA TRP A 192 -16.36 9.49 -5.09
C TRP A 192 -15.57 10.67 -4.52
N ASP A 193 -16.23 11.69 -3.98
CA ASP A 193 -15.57 12.82 -3.31
C ASP A 193 -14.84 12.34 -2.04
N ALA A 194 -15.54 11.56 -1.20
CA ALA A 194 -14.96 10.94 -0.01
C ALA A 194 -13.89 9.92 -0.37
N THR A 195 -14.09 9.11 -1.42
CA THR A 195 -13.12 8.12 -1.86
C THR A 195 -11.82 8.77 -2.32
N LYS A 196 -11.89 9.79 -3.18
CA LYS A 196 -10.68 10.43 -3.75
C LYS A 196 -9.96 11.31 -2.75
N THR A 197 -10.70 12.15 -2.03
CA THR A 197 -10.09 13.18 -1.17
C THR A 197 -10.03 12.75 0.29
N GLY A 198 -10.71 11.68 0.69
CA GLY A 198 -10.93 11.33 2.09
C GLY A 198 -11.97 12.21 2.80
N GLN A 199 -12.53 13.22 2.12
CA GLN A 199 -13.48 14.17 2.69
C GLN A 199 -14.65 14.40 1.72
N CYS A 200 -15.84 14.62 2.26
CA CYS A 200 -17.02 14.96 1.47
C CYS A 200 -17.65 16.22 2.05
N CYS A 201 -17.83 17.25 1.21
CA CYS A 201 -18.40 18.52 1.66
C CYS A 201 -19.88 18.40 2.07
N ARG A 202 -20.56 17.32 1.66
CA ARG A 202 -21.91 17.00 2.14
C ARG A 202 -21.91 16.37 3.54
N GLY A 203 -20.74 16.01 4.08
CA GLY A 203 -20.61 15.44 5.41
C GLY A 203 -21.56 14.25 5.62
N GLN A 204 -22.32 14.30 6.72
CA GLN A 204 -23.28 13.24 7.07
C GLN A 204 -24.57 13.27 6.24
N THR A 205 -24.86 14.38 5.53
CA THR A 205 -26.05 14.47 4.66
C THR A 205 -25.79 13.97 3.24
N CYS A 206 -24.60 13.41 2.98
CA CYS A 206 -24.27 12.82 1.70
C CYS A 206 -25.17 11.60 1.43
N ARG A 207 -25.92 11.65 0.32
CA ARG A 207 -26.74 10.50 -0.14
C ARG A 207 -25.94 9.29 -0.62
N TRP A 208 -24.63 9.45 -0.80
CA TRP A 208 -23.73 8.42 -1.29
C TRP A 208 -22.98 7.77 -0.14
N GLU A 209 -22.68 6.48 -0.25
CA GLU A 209 -22.01 5.70 0.77
C GLU A 209 -20.56 6.17 0.96
N HIS A 210 -20.23 6.64 2.16
CA HIS A 210 -18.85 6.96 2.52
C HIS A 210 -18.07 5.69 2.85
N PRO A 211 -16.81 5.56 2.37
CA PRO A 211 -15.97 4.43 2.75
C PRO A 211 -15.81 4.36 4.27
N ARG A 212 -16.12 3.19 4.83
CA ARG A 212 -15.98 2.89 6.27
C ARG A 212 -14.76 2.00 6.51
N ASN A 213 -14.40 1.86 7.78
CA ASN A 213 -13.35 0.94 8.24
C ASN A 213 -12.04 1.07 7.45
N ILE A 214 -11.55 2.30 7.32
CA ILE A 214 -10.32 2.57 6.58
C ILE A 214 -9.17 1.74 7.19
N ARG A 215 -8.49 0.98 6.33
CA ARG A 215 -7.30 0.18 6.65
C ARG A 215 -6.15 0.57 5.77
N HIS A 216 -4.94 0.39 6.27
CA HIS A 216 -3.72 0.68 5.55
C HIS A 216 -3.01 -0.61 5.16
N LEU A 217 -2.53 -0.67 3.93
CA LEU A 217 -1.53 -1.64 3.51
C LEU A 217 -0.21 -0.89 3.34
N PHE A 218 0.78 -1.24 4.15
CA PHE A 218 2.14 -0.74 4.05
C PHE A 218 2.99 -1.79 3.35
N VAL A 219 3.69 -1.40 2.30
CA VAL A 219 4.72 -2.25 1.67
C VAL A 219 6.02 -1.49 1.78
N VAL A 220 6.98 -2.06 2.52
CA VAL A 220 8.25 -1.42 2.82
C VAL A 220 9.38 -2.38 2.48
N MET A 221 10.39 -1.88 1.80
CA MET A 221 11.64 -2.58 1.61
C MET A 221 12.69 -2.04 2.59
N LYS A 222 13.46 -2.92 3.19
CA LYS A 222 14.55 -2.56 4.11
C LYS A 222 15.80 -3.31 3.69
N LEU A 223 16.96 -2.72 3.98
CA LEU A 223 18.20 -3.49 3.95
C LEU A 223 18.08 -4.66 4.92
N ALA A 224 18.44 -5.85 4.45
CA ALA A 224 18.74 -6.96 5.30
C ALA A 224 19.87 -6.48 6.22
N SER A 225 19.55 -6.30 7.50
CA SER A 225 20.58 -6.12 8.50
C SER A 225 21.54 -7.29 8.31
N SER A 226 22.80 -7.00 8.01
CA SER A 226 23.89 -7.95 8.13
C SER A 226 24.01 -8.30 9.62
N GLY A 227 23.04 -9.07 10.12
CA GLY A 227 23.14 -9.72 11.40
C GLY A 227 24.14 -10.84 11.20
N ALA A 228 25.21 -10.89 11.98
CA ALA A 228 25.09 -11.52 13.29
C ALA A 228 24.25 -12.80 13.13
N SER A 229 24.96 -13.84 12.69
CA SER A 229 24.55 -15.23 12.66
C SER A 229 23.38 -15.50 13.61
N LEU A 230 22.19 -15.75 13.06
CA LEU A 230 21.10 -16.39 13.79
C LEU A 230 21.49 -17.85 14.04
N GLN A 231 22.51 -18.06 14.86
CA GLN A 231 22.74 -19.33 15.52
C GLN A 231 22.23 -19.20 16.95
N GLY A 232 21.38 -20.14 17.35
CA GLY A 232 21.25 -20.51 18.75
C GLY A 232 20.23 -19.72 19.55
N GLY A 233 18.96 -19.93 19.24
CA GLY A 233 17.85 -19.57 20.11
C GLY A 233 16.70 -20.55 19.96
N GLU A 234 17.00 -21.86 19.88
CA GLU A 234 16.02 -22.92 20.10
C GLU A 234 15.44 -22.72 21.51
N GLY A 235 14.29 -22.05 21.56
CA GLY A 235 13.48 -21.93 22.75
C GLY A 235 13.00 -23.31 23.15
N ARG A 236 13.67 -23.87 24.17
CA ARG A 236 13.17 -24.80 25.16
C ARG A 236 11.65 -24.64 25.33
N GLN A 237 10.88 -25.58 24.80
CA GLN A 237 9.50 -25.80 25.23
C GLN A 237 9.58 -26.31 26.67
N GLU A 238 9.45 -25.39 27.63
CA GLU A 238 9.19 -25.76 29.02
C GLU A 238 7.70 -26.08 29.11
N SER A 239 7.42 -27.38 29.10
CA SER A 239 6.12 -27.97 29.39
C SER A 239 5.74 -27.66 30.83
N GLU A 240 4.80 -26.74 31.01
CA GLU A 240 4.10 -26.57 32.29
C GLU A 240 2.80 -27.39 32.23
N GLU A 241 2.94 -28.67 32.59
CA GLU A 241 1.82 -29.51 33.05
C GLU A 241 1.42 -29.00 34.44
N ALA A 242 0.32 -28.24 34.53
CA ALA A 242 -0.37 -28.01 35.79
C ALA A 242 -1.56 -28.97 35.90
N GLU A 243 -1.26 -30.14 36.47
CA GLU A 243 -2.21 -31.03 37.11
C GLU A 243 -2.82 -30.32 38.33
N VAL A 244 -4.12 -30.02 38.29
CA VAL A 244 -4.89 -29.65 39.51
C VAL A 244 -6.04 -30.63 39.62
N THR A 245 -5.79 -31.67 40.42
CA THR A 245 -6.79 -32.59 40.94
C THR A 245 -6.82 -32.37 42.46
N GLY A 246 -7.96 -31.90 42.98
CA GLY A 246 -8.17 -31.66 44.41
C GLY A 246 -9.45 -30.90 44.67
#